data_AF-A0A3L7PYT7-F1
#
_entry.id   AF-A0A3L7PYT7-F1
#
_cell.length_a   1.000
_cell.length_b   1.000
_cell.length_c   1.000
_cell.angle_alpha   90.00
_cell.angle_beta   90.00
_cell.angle_gamma   90.00
#
_symmetry.space_group_name_H-M   'P 1'
#
loop_
_entity.id
_entity.type
_entity.pdbx_description
1 polymer ?
#
loop_
_entity_poly.entity_id
_entity_poly.type
_entity_poly.pdbx_seq_one_letter_code
_entity_poly.pdbx_strand_id
1 'polypeptide(L)'
;MVNAPTAPHVVVVGAGLAGLAAAAALVEGGCRVTVLEARRRVGGRAASFDDPVGGGLVDACQHVAMGCCTNFLDLAGRAGFADSLRHDRTLWFISPTGERSACTPWSSLPAPLHLAPLVFGMRHFSWWERAR
;
A
#
# COMPACT_ATOMS: atom_id res chain seq x y z
N MET A 1 25.67 -42.29 0.75
CA MET A 1 24.56 -41.47 0.21
C MET A 1 24.33 -40.34 1.18
N VAL A 2 24.69 -39.11 0.80
CA VAL A 2 24.55 -37.94 1.69
C VAL A 2 23.09 -37.51 1.64
N ASN A 3 22.42 -37.50 2.78
CA ASN A 3 21.02 -37.06 2.88
C ASN A 3 21.01 -35.56 2.56
N ALA A 4 20.40 -35.17 1.43
CA ALA A 4 20.26 -33.75 1.11
C ALA A 4 19.47 -33.08 2.24
N PRO A 5 19.92 -31.93 2.78
CA PRO A 5 19.16 -31.24 3.81
C PRO A 5 17.76 -30.94 3.28
N THR A 6 16.75 -31.43 3.98
CA THR A 6 15.35 -31.16 3.63
C THR A 6 15.08 -29.67 3.74
N ALA A 7 14.38 -29.11 2.77
CA ALA A 7 13.98 -27.70 2.77
C ALA A 7 13.36 -27.34 4.14
N PRO A 8 13.81 -26.26 4.81
CA PRO A 8 13.24 -25.83 6.08
C PRO A 8 11.73 -25.61 5.95
N HIS A 9 10.96 -26.06 6.94
CA HIS A 9 9.53 -25.75 7.02
C HIS A 9 9.32 -24.55 7.94
N VAL A 10 8.74 -23.48 7.39
CA VAL A 10 8.49 -22.23 8.11
C VAL A 10 6.99 -21.99 8.23
N VAL A 11 6.55 -21.62 9.44
CA VAL A 11 5.17 -21.20 9.70
C VAL A 11 5.14 -19.68 9.82
N VAL A 12 4.33 -19.03 8.99
CA VAL A 12 4.07 -17.59 9.04
C VAL A 12 2.70 -17.37 9.67
N VAL A 13 2.64 -16.59 10.74
CA VAL A 13 1.37 -16.28 11.44
C VAL A 13 0.88 -14.90 11.00
N GLY A 14 -0.28 -14.88 10.35
CA GLY A 14 -0.96 -13.74 9.75
C GLY A 14 -0.85 -13.74 8.21
N ALA A 15 -1.98 -13.74 7.51
CA ALA A 15 -2.06 -13.62 6.05
C ALA A 15 -2.42 -12.19 5.60
N GLY A 16 -1.87 -11.19 6.30
CA GLY A 16 -1.84 -9.81 5.82
C GLY A 16 -0.70 -9.56 4.84
N LEU A 17 -0.60 -8.34 4.29
CA LEU A 17 0.43 -7.96 3.32
C LEU A 17 1.86 -8.35 3.75
N ALA A 18 2.22 -8.09 5.02
CA ALA A 18 3.55 -8.44 5.54
C ALA A 18 3.80 -9.95 5.59
N GLY A 19 2.81 -10.73 6.04
CA GLY A 19 2.93 -12.19 6.13
C GLY A 19 2.97 -12.85 4.75
N LEU A 20 2.15 -12.37 3.81
CA LEU A 20 2.18 -12.85 2.42
C LEU A 20 3.49 -12.48 1.72
N ALA A 21 4.02 -11.28 1.95
CA ALA A 21 5.33 -10.88 1.44
C ALA A 21 6.46 -11.76 2.00
N ALA A 22 6.44 -12.04 3.31
CA ALA A 22 7.41 -12.94 3.95
C ALA A 22 7.30 -14.36 3.41
N ALA A 23 6.07 -14.88 3.26
CA ALA A 23 5.83 -16.20 2.69
C ALA A 23 6.35 -16.31 1.25
N ALA A 24 6.12 -15.29 0.42
CA ALA A 24 6.64 -15.25 -0.95
C ALA A 24 8.17 -15.31 -0.97
N ALA A 25 8.85 -14.47 -0.18
CA ALA A 25 10.31 -14.47 -0.10
C ALA A 25 10.89 -15.81 0.43
N LEU A 26 10.23 -16.43 1.40
CA LEU A 26 10.64 -17.73 1.94
C LEU A 26 10.47 -18.86 0.93
N VAL A 27 9.39 -18.84 0.14
CA VAL A 27 9.16 -19.81 -0.95
C VAL A 27 10.21 -19.63 -2.05
N GLU A 28 10.52 -18.39 -2.44
CA GLU A 28 11.62 -18.09 -3.38
C GLU A 28 12.98 -18.58 -2.85
N GLY A 29 13.18 -18.53 -1.53
CA GLY A 29 14.35 -19.09 -0.83
C GLY A 29 14.37 -20.62 -0.71
N GLY A 30 13.39 -21.33 -1.29
CA GLY A 30 13.32 -22.79 -1.28
C GLY A 30 12.76 -23.39 0.02
N CYS A 31 12.17 -22.59 0.91
CA CYS A 31 11.50 -23.11 2.09
C CYS A 31 10.12 -23.69 1.76
N ARG A 32 9.72 -24.73 2.49
CA ARG A 32 8.30 -25.10 2.58
C ARG A 32 7.63 -24.10 3.52
N VAL A 33 6.51 -23.49 3.13
CA VAL A 33 5.85 -22.48 3.97
C VAL A 33 4.40 -22.86 4.26
N THR A 34 3.97 -22.63 5.50
CA THR A 34 2.55 -22.67 5.90
C THR A 34 2.17 -21.32 6.47
N VAL A 35 1.12 -20.70 5.92
CA VAL A 35 0.59 -19.43 6.43
C VAL A 35 -0.69 -19.72 7.23
N LEU A 36 -0.76 -19.19 8.45
CA LEU A 36 -1.92 -19.30 9.32
C LEU A 36 -2.58 -17.93 9.48
N GLU A 37 -3.89 -17.84 9.25
CA GLU A 37 -4.66 -16.61 9.45
C GLU A 37 -5.79 -16.87 10.43
N ALA A 38 -6.00 -15.93 11.36
CA ALA A 38 -7.05 -16.05 12.36
C ALA A 38 -8.46 -15.84 11.75
N ARG A 39 -8.55 -15.03 10.70
CA ARG A 39 -9.80 -14.70 10.00
C ARG A 39 -10.10 -15.68 8.87
N ARG A 40 -11.36 -15.68 8.43
CA ARG A 40 -11.81 -16.45 7.24
C ARG A 40 -11.33 -15.89 5.90
N ARG A 41 -10.83 -14.66 5.88
CA ARG A 41 -10.30 -13.97 4.69
C ARG A 41 -8.91 -13.44 4.98
N VAL A 42 -8.05 -13.51 3.96
CA VAL A 42 -6.71 -12.94 3.96
C VAL A 42 -6.75 -11.42 3.74
N GLY A 43 -5.59 -10.76 3.78
CA GLY A 43 -5.43 -9.33 3.51
C GLY A 43 -5.22 -8.48 4.76
N GLY A 44 -5.66 -8.95 5.93
CA GLY A 44 -5.48 -8.25 7.21
C GLY A 44 -6.14 -6.87 7.19
N ARG A 45 -5.33 -5.79 7.30
CA ARG A 45 -5.81 -4.40 7.18
C ARG A 45 -6.14 -3.98 5.75
N ALA A 46 -5.72 -4.76 4.76
CA ALA A 46 -6.05 -4.55 3.35
C ALA A 46 -7.18 -5.44 2.86
N ALA A 47 -7.97 -6.02 3.78
CA ALA A 47 -9.12 -6.81 3.43
C ALA A 47 -10.32 -5.94 3.08
N SER A 48 -11.12 -6.42 2.15
CA SER A 48 -12.44 -5.89 1.83
C SER A 48 -13.53 -6.78 2.43
N PHE A 49 -14.73 -6.23 2.63
CA PHE A 49 -15.90 -6.93 3.14
C PHE A 49 -17.15 -6.53 2.36
N ASP A 50 -18.12 -7.43 2.30
CA ASP A 50 -19.41 -7.17 1.67
C ASP A 50 -20.23 -6.23 2.55
N ASP A 51 -20.64 -5.09 2.00
CA ASP A 51 -21.52 -4.14 2.70
C ASP A 51 -22.96 -4.71 2.75
N PRO A 52 -23.48 -5.03 3.96
CA PRO A 52 -24.82 -5.60 4.09
C PRO A 52 -25.94 -4.62 3.76
N VAL A 53 -25.68 -3.31 3.69
CA VAL A 53 -26.68 -2.28 3.44
C VAL A 53 -26.64 -1.76 2.00
N GLY A 54 -25.47 -1.31 1.55
CA GLY A 54 -25.30 -0.73 0.22
C GLY A 54 -25.15 -1.78 -0.89
N GLY A 55 -24.80 -3.02 -0.54
CA GLY A 55 -24.43 -4.05 -1.48
C GLY A 55 -23.06 -3.79 -2.14
N GLY A 56 -22.30 -4.86 -2.35
CA GLY A 56 -20.98 -4.79 -2.98
C GLY A 56 -19.81 -4.82 -1.99
N LEU A 57 -18.60 -4.85 -2.55
CA LEU A 57 -17.37 -5.04 -1.81
C LEU A 57 -16.78 -3.68 -1.40
N VAL A 58 -16.53 -3.49 -0.10
CA VAL A 58 -15.99 -2.26 0.47
C VAL A 58 -14.66 -2.55 1.17
N ASP A 59 -13.66 -1.69 0.95
CA ASP A 59 -12.37 -1.80 1.62
C ASP A 59 -12.45 -1.35 3.08
N ALA A 60 -11.75 -2.07 3.96
CA ALA A 60 -11.67 -1.71 5.37
C ALA A 60 -10.95 -0.37 5.64
N CYS A 61 -10.13 0.11 4.70
CA CYS A 61 -9.52 1.43 4.74
C CYS A 61 -9.13 1.92 3.34
N GLN A 62 -8.76 3.19 3.23
CA GLN A 62 -8.16 3.72 2.01
C GLN A 62 -6.71 3.23 1.89
N HIS A 63 -6.36 2.62 0.77
CA HIS A 63 -4.99 2.19 0.47
C HIS A 63 -4.33 3.12 -0.55
N VAL A 64 -3.20 3.68 -0.18
CA VAL A 64 -2.34 4.46 -1.08
C VAL A 64 -0.94 3.90 -1.01
N ALA A 65 -0.38 3.55 -2.16
CA ALA A 65 1.04 3.26 -2.32
C ALA A 65 1.70 4.43 -3.04
N MET A 66 2.85 4.89 -2.53
CA MET A 66 3.65 5.92 -3.17
C MET A 66 4.73 5.29 -4.06
N GLY A 67 5.28 6.06 -4.99
CA GLY A 67 6.39 5.58 -5.84
C GLY A 67 7.62 5.13 -5.06
N CYS A 68 7.81 5.60 -3.83
CA CYS A 68 8.89 5.16 -2.94
C CYS A 68 8.62 3.81 -2.24
N CYS A 69 7.42 3.25 -2.34
CA CYS A 69 7.05 1.94 -1.80
C CYS A 69 7.56 0.80 -2.72
N THR A 70 8.85 0.85 -3.08
CA THR A 70 9.44 0.00 -4.13
C THR A 70 9.24 -1.48 -3.88
N ASN A 71 9.38 -1.94 -2.63
CA ASN A 71 9.17 -3.35 -2.26
C ASN A 71 7.72 -3.82 -2.48
N PHE A 72 6.73 -2.95 -2.25
CA PHE A 72 5.33 -3.28 -2.50
C PHE A 72 5.03 -3.31 -3.99
N LEU A 73 5.55 -2.33 -4.75
CA LEU A 73 5.35 -2.26 -6.20
C LEU A 73 6.02 -3.45 -6.91
N ASP A 74 7.21 -3.84 -6.47
CA ASP A 74 7.90 -5.05 -6.92
C ASP A 74 7.10 -6.32 -6.60
N LEU A 75 6.61 -6.45 -5.36
CA LEU A 75 5.75 -7.57 -4.96
C LEU A 75 4.47 -7.63 -5.82
N ALA A 76 3.84 -6.48 -6.10
CA ALA A 76 2.66 -6.39 -6.94
C ALA A 76 2.93 -6.84 -8.38
N GLY A 77 4.10 -6.49 -8.92
CA GLY A 77 4.56 -6.95 -10.22
C GLY A 77 4.77 -8.46 -10.26
N ARG A 78 5.53 -9.00 -9.30
CA ARG A 78 5.80 -10.44 -9.20
C ARG A 78 4.55 -11.28 -8.97
N ALA A 79 3.60 -10.77 -8.19
CA ALA A 79 2.32 -11.42 -7.91
C ALA A 79 1.26 -11.22 -9.01
N GLY A 80 1.57 -10.45 -10.06
CA GLY A 80 0.70 -10.28 -11.23
C GLY A 80 -0.52 -9.39 -11.02
N PHE A 81 -0.52 -8.50 -10.01
CA PHE A 81 -1.63 -7.57 -9.75
C PHE A 81 -1.25 -6.10 -9.90
N ALA A 82 -0.07 -5.78 -10.42
CA ALA A 82 0.37 -4.39 -10.64
C ALA A 82 -0.64 -3.58 -11.47
N ASP A 83 -1.25 -4.18 -12.50
CA ASP A 83 -2.23 -3.51 -13.37
C ASP A 83 -3.58 -3.22 -12.67
N SER A 84 -3.80 -3.81 -11.49
CA SER A 84 -4.95 -3.49 -10.64
C SER A 84 -4.73 -2.21 -9.82
N LEU A 85 -3.50 -1.68 -9.79
CA LEU A 85 -3.19 -0.43 -9.11
C LEU A 85 -3.47 0.74 -10.05
N ARG A 86 -4.37 1.63 -9.62
CA ARG A 86 -4.57 2.90 -10.30
C ARG A 86 -3.43 3.85 -9.95
N HIS A 87 -2.78 4.39 -10.98
CA HIS A 87 -1.72 5.38 -10.82
C HIS A 87 -2.25 6.80 -11.00
N ASP A 88 -2.27 7.59 -9.93
CA ASP A 88 -2.60 9.00 -9.97
C ASP A 88 -1.36 9.86 -9.71
N ARG A 89 -1.17 10.90 -10.53
CA ARG A 89 -0.12 11.92 -10.30
C ARG A 89 -0.51 12.98 -9.28
N THR A 90 -1.80 13.09 -8.98
CA THR A 90 -2.35 14.13 -8.12
C THR A 90 -3.02 13.48 -6.93
N LEU A 91 -2.51 13.79 -5.74
CA LEU A 91 -3.22 13.49 -4.50
C LEU A 91 -4.20 14.63 -4.23
N TRP A 92 -5.44 14.33 -3.84
CA TRP A 92 -6.44 15.35 -3.54
C TRP A 92 -6.65 15.46 -2.04
N PHE A 93 -6.46 16.65 -1.50
CA PHE A 93 -6.83 16.96 -0.12
C PHE A 93 -8.23 17.56 -0.11
N ILE A 94 -9.10 17.03 0.73
CA ILE A 94 -10.47 17.51 0.92
C ILE A 94 -10.54 18.12 2.31
N SER A 95 -10.86 19.41 2.41
CA SER A 95 -11.03 20.10 3.69
C SER A 95 -12.31 19.63 4.41
N PRO A 96 -12.46 19.92 5.71
CA PRO A 96 -13.73 19.71 6.41
C PRO A 96 -14.91 20.48 5.81
N THR A 97 -14.64 21.59 5.12
CA THR A 97 -15.64 22.39 4.38
C THR A 97 -15.93 21.85 2.97
N GLY A 98 -15.27 20.76 2.55
CA GLY A 98 -15.45 20.11 1.25
C GLY A 98 -14.61 20.67 0.11
N GLU A 99 -13.77 21.67 0.37
CA GLU A 99 -12.89 22.28 -0.61
C GLU A 99 -11.79 21.30 -1.02
N ARG A 100 -11.51 21.20 -2.32
CA ARG A 100 -10.49 20.28 -2.86
C ARG A 100 -9.22 21.04 -3.22
N SER A 101 -8.09 20.61 -2.66
CA SER A 101 -6.75 21.12 -2.97
C SER A 101 -5.95 20.05 -3.70
N ALA A 102 -5.48 20.37 -4.91
CA ALA A 102 -4.65 19.46 -5.71
C ALA A 102 -3.20 19.45 -5.19
N CYS A 103 -2.70 18.27 -4.86
CA CYS A 103 -1.30 18.01 -4.59
C CYS A 103 -0.67 17.37 -5.83
N THR A 104 -0.42 18.18 -6.85
CA THR A 104 0.33 17.75 -8.03
C THR A 104 1.78 18.25 -7.89
N PRO A 105 2.78 17.36 -7.90
CA PRO A 105 4.16 17.79 -7.83
C PRO A 105 4.57 18.54 -9.11
N TRP A 106 5.32 19.63 -8.94
CA TRP A 106 5.89 20.38 -10.05
C TRP A 106 7.13 19.66 -10.57
N SER A 107 7.06 19.12 -11.78
CA SER A 107 8.12 18.30 -12.36
C SER A 107 9.44 19.03 -12.65
N SER A 108 9.44 20.37 -12.69
CA SER A 108 10.63 21.17 -13.01
C SER A 108 11.44 21.62 -11.80
N LEU A 109 10.92 21.44 -10.59
CA LEU A 109 11.61 21.83 -9.36
C LEU A 109 12.21 20.60 -8.67
N PRO A 110 13.42 20.69 -8.08
CA PRO A 110 14.01 19.58 -7.33
C PRO A 110 13.28 19.37 -5.99
N ALA A 111 13.58 18.26 -5.30
CA ALA A 111 13.18 18.13 -3.91
C ALA A 111 13.87 19.17 -3.01
N PRO A 112 13.17 19.78 -2.03
CA PRO A 112 11.75 19.61 -1.68
C PRO A 112 10.77 20.51 -2.47
N LEU A 113 11.30 21.41 -3.31
CA LEU A 113 10.53 22.46 -4.01
C LEU A 113 9.48 21.93 -5.02
N HIS A 114 9.58 20.68 -5.49
CA HIS A 114 8.53 20.04 -6.30
C HIS A 114 7.15 20.00 -5.62
N LEU A 115 7.07 20.18 -4.30
CA LEU A 115 5.80 20.27 -3.57
C LEU A 115 5.29 21.71 -3.37
N ALA A 116 5.96 22.72 -3.93
CA ALA A 116 5.54 24.11 -3.81
C ALA A 116 4.06 24.35 -4.22
N PRO A 117 3.53 23.77 -5.32
CA PRO A 117 2.12 23.94 -5.68
C PRO A 117 1.15 23.44 -4.61
N LEU A 118 1.50 22.37 -3.88
CA LEU A 118 0.69 21.89 -2.75
C LEU A 118 0.66 22.95 -1.64
N VAL A 119 1.83 23.42 -1.20
CA VAL A 119 1.94 24.39 -0.09
C VAL A 119 1.16 25.66 -0.40
N PHE A 120 1.25 26.17 -1.63
CA PHE A 120 0.48 27.34 -2.05
C PHE A 120 -1.01 27.04 -2.27
N GLY A 121 -1.35 25.82 -2.69
CA GLY A 121 -2.71 25.34 -2.94
C GLY A 121 -3.55 25.03 -1.70
N MET A 122 -2.95 24.78 -0.52
CA MET A 122 -3.67 24.49 0.73
C MET A 122 -4.31 25.75 1.36
N ARG A 123 -5.35 26.29 0.73
CA ARG A 123 -6.02 27.54 1.15
C ARG A 123 -6.63 27.50 2.56
N HIS A 124 -6.88 26.31 3.09
CA HIS A 124 -7.43 26.08 4.43
C HIS A 124 -6.42 26.32 5.57
N PHE A 125 -5.11 26.35 5.27
CA PHE A 125 -4.09 26.72 6.25
C PHE A 125 -3.67 28.18 6.08
N SER A 126 -3.48 28.86 7.21
CA SER A 126 -2.82 30.16 7.26
C SER A 126 -1.36 30.05 6.82
N TRP A 127 -0.75 31.18 6.47
CA TRP A 127 0.66 31.22 6.08
C TRP A 127 1.59 30.62 7.15
N TRP A 128 1.29 30.86 8.42
CA TRP A 128 2.10 30.38 9.55
C TRP A 128 1.99 28.86 9.76
N GLU A 129 0.82 28.28 9.49
CA GLU A 129 0.61 26.83 9.55
C GLU A 129 1.31 26.11 8.40
N ARG A 130 1.45 26.76 7.24
CA ARG A 130 2.16 26.21 6.07
C ARG A 130 3.68 26.26 6.21
N ALA A 131 4.20 27.19 7.01
CA ALA A 131 5.63 27.41 7.21
C ALA A 131 6.24 26.55 8.33
N ARG A 132 5.43 25.74 9.00
CA ARG A 132 5.80 24.89 10.14
C ARG A 132 5.95 23.44 9.72
#